data_AF-A0A9D8B687-F1
#
_entry.id   AF-A0A9D8B687-F1
#
_cell.length_a   1.000
_cell.length_b   1.000
_cell.length_c   1.000
_cell.angle_alpha   90.00
_cell.angle_beta   90.00
_cell.angle_gamma   90.00
#
_symmetry.space_group_name_H-M   'P 1'
#
loop_
_entity.id
_entity.type
_entity.pdbx_description
1 polymer ?
#
loop_
_entity_poly.entity_id
_entity_poly.type
_entity_poly.pdbx_seq_one_letter_code
_entity_poly.pdbx_strand_id
1 'polypeptide(L)' 'MTAIEMTGTINEQHQLELDDVLPIPGPKKVRVIVLYSPLDELREEDWLYAAARNPTLAFLRDPQEDIYSLADGRPLNDQA' A
#
# COMPACT_ATOMS: atom_id res chain seq x y z
N MET A 1 22.29 11.06 -9.99
CA MET A 1 21.85 9.66 -10.17
C MET A 1 20.86 9.64 -11.32
N THR A 2 20.95 8.65 -12.21
CA THR A 2 20.03 8.51 -13.34
C THR A 2 19.27 7.21 -13.17
N ALA A 3 17.95 7.26 -13.26
CA ALA A 3 17.07 6.10 -13.22
C ALA A 3 16.52 5.85 -14.63
N ILE A 4 16.27 4.59 -14.94
CA ILE A 4 15.62 4.16 -16.18
C ILE A 4 14.42 3.32 -15.75
N GLU A 5 13.24 3.71 -16.20
CA GLU A 5 12.02 2.94 -16.02
C GLU A 5 11.85 2.02 -17.24
N MET A 6 11.65 0.73 -16.98
CA MET A 6 11.41 -0.28 -17.99
C MET A 6 10.36 -1.25 -17.46
N THR A 7 9.60 -1.83 -18.38
CA THR A 7 8.62 -2.87 -18.08
C THR A 7 9.24 -4.25 -18.22
N GLY A 8 8.62 -5.20 -17.55
CA GLY A 8 9.05 -6.58 -17.54
C GLY A 8 8.05 -7.42 -16.77
N THR A 9 8.20 -8.73 -16.90
CA THR A 9 7.33 -9.71 -16.25
C THR A 9 8.14 -10.50 -15.22
N ILE A 10 7.54 -10.77 -14.06
CA ILE A 10 8.07 -11.77 -13.13
C ILE A 10 7.57 -13.13 -13.59
N ASN A 11 8.49 -14.00 -14.02
CA ASN A 11 8.15 -15.34 -14.48
C ASN A 11 7.83 -16.30 -13.32
N GLU A 12 7.42 -17.52 -13.64
CA GLU A 12 7.07 -18.55 -12.65
C GLU A 12 8.25 -18.95 -11.75
N GLN A 13 9.49 -18.67 -12.16
CA GLN A 13 10.70 -18.93 -11.37
C GLN A 13 11.12 -17.71 -10.51
N HIS A 14 10.25 -16.71 -10.37
CA HIS A 14 10.49 -15.47 -9.62
C HIS A 14 11.65 -14.63 -10.18
N GLN A 15 11.91 -14.70 -11.48
CA GLN A 15 12.93 -13.92 -12.15
C GLN A 15 12.29 -12.76 -12.91
N LEU A 16 12.95 -11.59 -12.90
CA LEU A 16 12.54 -10.43 -13.70
C LEU A 16 13.06 -10.58 -15.12
N GLU A 17 12.14 -10.76 -16.07
CA GLU A 17 12.40 -10.70 -17.50
C GLU A 17 12.01 -9.31 -18.01
N LEU A 18 12.98 -8.53 -18.48
CA LEU A 18 12.73 -7.22 -19.05
C LEU A 18 12.21 -7.36 -20.49
N ASP A 19 11.30 -6.49 -20.89
CA ASP A 19 10.74 -6.51 -22.24
C ASP A 19 11.75 -6.09 -23.32
N ASP A 20 12.84 -5.42 -22.92
CA ASP A 20 13.92 -4.97 -23.81
C ASP A 20 15.28 -4.95 -23.09
N VAL A 21 16.35 -4.78 -23.86
CA VAL A 21 17.74 -4.70 -23.38
C VAL A 21 17.96 -3.39 -22.63
N LEU A 22 18.64 -3.46 -21.48
CA LEU A 22 19.05 -2.28 -20.73
C LEU A 22 19.94 -1.37 -21.62
N PRO A 23 19.58 -0.09 -21.81
CA PRO A 23 20.35 0.84 -22.64
C PRO A 23 21.55 1.41 -21.87
N ILE A 24 22.27 0.55 -21.13
CA ILE A 24 23.44 0.89 -20.34
C ILE A 24 24.59 -0.02 -20.78
N PRO A 25 25.70 0.53 -21.30
CA PRO A 25 26.87 -0.27 -21.64
C PRO A 25 27.49 -0.87 -20.37
N GLY A 26 27.79 -2.17 -20.41
CA GLY A 26 28.38 -2.93 -19.31
C GLY A 26 29.91 -3.07 -19.40
N PRO A 27 30.55 -3.67 -18.37
CA PRO A 27 29.95 -4.16 -17.11
C PRO A 27 29.79 -3.05 -16.06
N LYS A 28 28.63 -2.97 -15.40
CA LYS A 28 28.35 -1.92 -14.41
C LYS A 28 27.44 -2.43 -13.30
N LYS A 29 27.73 -2.04 -12.04
CA LYS A 29 26.86 -2.33 -10.89
C LYS A 29 25.70 -1.34 -10.86
N VAL A 30 24.48 -1.85 -10.72
CA VAL A 30 23.24 -1.06 -10.66
C VAL A 30 22.43 -1.38 -9.40
N ARG A 31 21.46 -0.52 -9.07
CA ARG A 31 20.44 -0.76 -8.04
C ARG A 31 19.10 -0.90 -8.76
N VAL A 32 18.34 -1.95 -8.45
CA VAL A 32 17.05 -2.24 -9.10
C VAL A 32 15.92 -1.95 -8.11
N ILE A 33 14.85 -1.32 -8.59
CA ILE A 33 13.57 -1.14 -7.88
C ILE A 33 12.52 -1.83 -8.75
N VAL A 34 11.70 -2.70 -8.16
CA VAL A 34 10.61 -3.40 -8.84
C VAL A 34 9.29 -2.84 -8.32
N LEU A 35 8.46 -2.33 -9.23
CA LEU A 35 7.11 -1.87 -8.93
C LEU A 35 6.13 -2.86 -9.56
N TYR A 36 5.22 -3.42 -8.77
CA TYR A 36 4.16 -4.28 -9.25
C TYR A 36 2.86 -3.90 -8.53
N SER A 37 1.74 -3.97 -9.24
CA SER A 37 0.44 -3.86 -8.59
C SER A 37 0.15 -5.20 -7.92
N PRO A 38 -0.02 -5.26 -6.59
CA PRO A 38 -0.65 -6.43 -6.01
C PRO A 38 -2.06 -6.51 -6.62
N LEU A 39 -2.31 -7.55 -7.42
CA LEU A 39 -3.64 -7.83 -8.00
C LEU A 39 -4.67 -8.13 -6.92
N ASP A 40 -4.21 -8.44 -5.71
CA ASP A 40 -5.03 -8.41 -4.52
C ASP A 40 -5.06 -6.97 -4.00
N GLU A 41 -6.01 -6.18 -4.47
CA GLU A 41 -6.53 -5.09 -3.64
C GLU A 41 -6.83 -5.70 -2.28
N LEU A 42 -6.01 -5.39 -1.28
CA LEU A 42 -6.28 -5.79 0.09
C LEU A 42 -7.72 -5.38 0.37
N ARG A 43 -8.59 -6.37 0.56
CA ARG A 43 -10.01 -6.10 0.74
C ARG A 43 -10.14 -5.23 1.98
N GLU A 44 -11.11 -4.34 2.00
CA GLU A 44 -11.32 -3.45 3.15
C GLU A 44 -11.47 -4.24 4.47
N GLU A 45 -12.02 -5.46 4.37
CA GLU A 45 -12.08 -6.46 5.44
C GLU A 45 -10.71 -6.85 6.00
N ASP A 46 -9.71 -7.04 5.14
CA ASP A 46 -8.36 -7.44 5.51
C ASP A 46 -7.62 -6.27 6.18
N TRP A 47 -7.86 -5.04 5.71
CA TRP A 47 -7.41 -3.80 6.36
C TRP A 47 -8.03 -3.62 7.74
N LEU A 48 -9.35 -3.73 7.85
CA LEU A 48 -10.07 -3.62 9.12
C LEU A 48 -9.59 -4.68 10.12
N TYR A 49 -9.43 -5.93 9.67
CA TYR A 49 -8.93 -7.03 10.49
C TYR A 49 -7.54 -6.73 11.05
N ALA A 50 -6.63 -6.24 10.20
CA ALA A 50 -5.26 -5.89 10.58
C ALA A 50 -5.22 -4.69 11.54
N ALA A 51 -5.95 -3.62 11.22
CA ALA A 51 -6.01 -2.42 12.06
C ALA A 51 -6.58 -2.73 13.44
N ALA A 52 -7.68 -3.49 13.52
CA ALA A 52 -8.31 -3.87 14.78
C ALA A 52 -7.42 -4.72 15.69
N ARG A 53 -6.44 -5.44 15.14
CA ARG A 53 -5.53 -6.34 15.89
C ARG A 53 -4.12 -5.78 16.06
N ASN A 54 -3.83 -4.60 15.52
CA ASN A 54 -2.50 -4.02 15.58
C ASN A 54 -2.19 -3.49 17.00
N PRO A 55 -1.16 -4.01 17.70
CA PRO A 55 -0.80 -3.55 19.03
C PRO A 55 -0.42 -2.06 19.10
N THR A 56 0.12 -1.51 18.01
CA THR A 56 0.46 -0.08 17.90
C THR A 56 -0.78 0.81 17.98
N LEU A 57 -1.95 0.27 17.62
CA LEU A 57 -3.24 0.96 17.66
C LEU A 57 -4.06 0.63 18.92
N ALA A 58 -3.47 -0.05 19.92
CA ALA A 58 -4.18 -0.45 21.13
C ALA A 58 -4.72 0.76 21.93
N PHE A 59 -4.09 1.93 21.81
CA PHE A 59 -4.52 3.16 22.47
C PHE A 59 -5.91 3.62 22.02
N LEU A 60 -6.35 3.28 20.79
CA LEU A 60 -7.70 3.60 20.31
C LEU A 60 -8.81 2.89 21.09
N ARG A 61 -8.46 1.91 21.93
CA ARG A 61 -9.40 1.21 22.81
C ARG A 61 -9.47 1.83 24.21
N ASP A 62 -8.67 2.86 24.48
CA ASP A 62 -8.71 3.55 25.76
C ASP A 62 -10.06 4.31 25.87
N PRO A 63 -10.86 4.09 26.92
CA PRO A 63 -12.10 4.83 27.13
C PRO A 63 -11.92 6.36 27.17
N GLN A 64 -10.70 6.85 27.43
CA GLN A 64 -10.39 8.27 27.35
C GLN A 64 -10.42 8.83 25.92
N GLU A 65 -10.26 7.99 24.90
CA GLU A 65 -10.34 8.36 23.48
C GLU A 65 -11.79 8.39 22.95
N ASP A 66 -12.77 7.86 23.72
CA ASP A 66 -14.21 7.91 23.41
C ASP A 66 -14.80 9.30 23.72
N ILE A 67 -14.21 10.34 23.12
CA ILE A 67 -14.51 11.76 23.40
C ILE A 67 -15.78 12.28 22.71
N TYR A 68 -16.43 11.47 21.87
CA TYR A 68 -17.67 11.81 21.20
C TYR A 68 -18.84 10.99 21.74
N SER A 69 -19.93 11.67 22.02
CA SER A 69 -21.20 11.10 22.43
C SER A 69 -22.28 11.36 21.38
N LEU A 70 -23.38 10.61 21.47
CA LEU A 70 -24.55 10.82 20.61
C LEU A 70 -25.14 12.23 20.74
N ALA A 71 -24.90 12.92 21.86
CA ALA A 71 -25.38 14.27 22.11
C ALA A 71 -24.56 15.34 21.36
N ASP A 72 -23.35 15.02 20.89
CA ASP A 72 -22.47 15.96 20.19
C ASP A 72 -22.83 16.13 18.71
N GLY A 73 -23.67 15.24 18.18
CA GLY A 73 -24.15 15.31 16.81
C GLY A 73 -25.06 16.52 16.58
N ARG A 74 -25.00 17.07 15.36
CA ARG A 74 -26.00 18.04 14.88
C ARG A 74 -26.96 17.35 13.91
N PRO A 75 -28.23 17.78 13.83
CA PRO A 75 -29.14 17.29 12.81
C PRO A 75 -28.51 17.44 11.42
N LEU A 76 -28.47 16.33 10.68
CA LEU A 76 -28.10 16.38 9.27
C LEU A 76 -29.29 16.95 8.50
N ASN A 77 -29.14 18.16 7.96
CA ASN A 77 -30.12 18.75 7.06
C ASN A 77 -29.66 18.51 5.62
N ASP A 78 -29.82 17.29 5.12
CA ASP A 78 -29.67 17.01 3.71
C ASP A 78 -30.96 17.41 2.98
N GLN A 79 -30.93 18.53 2.27
CA GLN A 79 -31.96 18.80 1.27
C GLN A 79 -31.59 18.01 0.01
N ALA A 80 -32.43 17.03 -0.32
CA ALA A 80 -32.38 16.25 -1.56
C ALA A 80 -32.78 17.09 -2.79
#